data_AF-A0A925N5F4-F1
#
_entry.id   AF-A0A925N5F4-F1
#
_cell.length_a   1.000
_cell.length_b   1.000
_cell.length_c   1.000
_cell.angle_alpha   90.00
_cell.angle_beta   90.00
_cell.angle_gamma   90.00
#
_symmetry.space_group_name_H-M   'P 1'
#
loop_
_entity.id
_entity.type
_entity.pdbx_description
1 polymer ?
#
loop_
_entity_poly.entity_id
_entity_poly.type
_entity_poly.pdbx_seq_one_letter_code
_entity_poly.pdbx_strand_id
1 'polypeptide(L)'
;MQDTTHPEVLGVFSPVGHVVASFPTQQDMEGAAAELGQQGFATDKIVRFSPAEMKAQAELDLDRASPLAELGYEVKLVRAHRELAEKGYSFLMVHAPKGEQTQLVAEVASRFHAERAQKYGNFAIEELITPVAEEDHVVGTPAKGRA
;
A
#
# COMPACT_ATOMS: atom_id res chain seq x y z
N MET A 1 -21.44 -3.26 23.31
CA MET A 1 -21.42 -2.54 22.02
C MET A 1 -19.98 -2.07 21.87
N GLN A 2 -19.21 -2.65 20.96
CA GLN A 2 -17.79 -2.34 20.81
C GLN A 2 -17.67 -1.13 19.88
N ASP A 3 -17.35 0.03 20.46
CA ASP A 3 -16.93 1.22 19.71
C ASP A 3 -15.57 0.94 19.07
N THR A 4 -15.60 0.44 17.84
CA THR A 4 -14.41 0.41 16.97
C THR A 4 -14.21 1.82 16.43
N THR A 5 -13.73 2.73 17.29
CA THR A 5 -13.32 4.08 16.90
C THR A 5 -12.15 3.95 15.92
N HIS A 6 -12.47 3.91 14.62
CA HIS A 6 -11.48 4.09 13.58
C HIS A 6 -11.00 5.55 13.68
N PRO A 7 -9.70 5.80 13.85
CA PRO A 7 -9.20 7.17 13.77
C PRO A 7 -9.39 7.68 12.34
N GLU A 8 -10.37 8.53 12.12
CA GLU A 8 -10.53 9.34 10.90
C GLU A 8 -9.73 10.64 11.11
N VAL A 9 -8.69 10.91 10.31
CA VAL A 9 -8.21 12.30 10.18
C VAL A 9 -9.04 12.97 9.09
N LEU A 10 -9.72 14.06 9.46
CA LEU A 10 -10.47 14.93 8.54
C LEU A 10 -11.59 14.26 7.73
N GLY A 11 -12.19 13.17 8.23
CA GLY A 11 -13.29 12.46 7.56
C GLY A 11 -12.86 11.53 6.41
N VAL A 12 -11.54 11.36 6.23
CA VAL A 12 -10.92 10.43 5.28
C VAL A 12 -10.40 9.23 6.06
N PHE A 13 -10.66 8.03 5.55
CA PHE A 13 -10.25 6.77 6.19
C PHE A 13 -8.73 6.73 6.31
N SER A 14 -8.22 6.97 7.51
CA SER A 14 -6.78 7.05 7.77
C SER A 14 -6.39 6.01 8.80
N PRO A 15 -6.10 4.78 8.35
CA PRO A 15 -5.71 3.70 9.24
C PRO A 15 -4.27 3.97 9.69
N VAL A 16 -4.09 4.87 10.65
CA VAL A 16 -2.79 5.23 11.21
C VAL A 16 -2.06 3.96 11.65
N GLY A 17 -0.81 3.80 11.21
CA GLY A 17 0.00 2.61 11.44
C GLY A 17 -0.24 1.46 10.46
N HIS A 18 -0.95 1.68 9.35
CA HIS A 18 -1.12 0.69 8.29
C HIS A 18 -0.32 1.05 7.04
N VAL A 19 0.06 0.00 6.31
CA VAL A 19 0.66 0.09 5.00
C VAL A 19 -0.36 -0.37 3.97
N VAL A 20 -0.60 0.44 2.95
CA VAL A 20 -1.42 0.09 1.80
C VAL A 20 -0.52 -0.15 0.61
N ALA A 21 -0.58 -1.34 0.02
CA ALA A 21 0.16 -1.70 -1.17
C ALA A 21 -0.80 -2.01 -2.32
N SER A 22 -0.45 -1.56 -3.53
CA SER A 22 -1.22 -1.78 -4.75
C SER A 22 -0.47 -2.71 -5.68
N PHE A 23 -1.13 -3.80 -6.08
CA PHE A 23 -0.59 -4.87 -6.91
C PHE A 23 -1.29 -4.91 -8.27
N PRO A 24 -0.56 -5.19 -9.36
CA PRO A 24 -1.13 -5.25 -10.70
C PRO A 24 -2.14 -6.38 -10.87
N THR A 25 -1.98 -7.49 -10.12
CA THR A 25 -2.88 -8.64 -10.19
C THR A 25 -3.32 -9.11 -8.81
N GLN A 26 -4.47 -9.81 -8.77
CA GLN A 26 -4.95 -10.45 -7.55
C GLN A 26 -3.98 -11.54 -7.07
N GLN A 27 -3.34 -12.27 -7.99
CA GLN A 27 -2.39 -13.32 -7.65
C GLN A 27 -1.16 -12.78 -6.91
N ASP A 28 -0.62 -11.64 -7.35
CA ASP A 28 0.51 -10.98 -6.68
C ASP A 28 0.13 -10.54 -5.26
N MET A 29 -1.07 -9.95 -5.11
CA MET A 29 -1.61 -9.55 -3.81
C MET A 29 -1.84 -10.73 -2.86
N GLU A 30 -2.36 -11.85 -3.37
CA GLU A 30 -2.54 -13.08 -2.59
C GLU A 30 -1.20 -13.70 -2.18
N GLY A 31 -0.22 -13.71 -3.08
CA GLY A 31 1.15 -14.15 -2.80
C GLY A 31 1.81 -13.32 -1.69
N ALA A 32 1.71 -11.99 -1.79
CA ALA A 32 2.19 -11.08 -0.76
C ALA A 32 1.49 -11.31 0.59
N ALA A 33 0.17 -11.48 0.58
CA ALA A 33 -0.60 -11.75 1.79
C ALA A 33 -0.22 -13.09 2.45
N ALA A 34 0.05 -14.12 1.65
CA ALA A 34 0.51 -15.41 2.14
C ALA A 34 1.92 -15.31 2.74
N GLU A 35 2.84 -14.62 2.08
CA GLU A 35 4.22 -14.43 2.58
C GLU A 35 4.23 -13.64 3.90
N LEU A 36 3.43 -12.57 4.00
CA LEU A 36 3.24 -11.84 5.24
C LEU A 36 2.67 -12.73 6.36
N GLY A 37 1.73 -13.62 6.03
CA GLY A 37 1.25 -14.62 6.99
C GLY A 37 2.37 -15.51 7.52
N GLN A 38 3.29 -15.96 6.65
CA GLN A 38 4.45 -16.78 7.02
C GLN A 38 5.49 -16.01 7.84
N GLN A 39 5.59 -14.69 7.64
CA GLN A 39 6.43 -13.77 8.43
C GLN A 39 5.83 -13.47 9.82
N GLY A 40 4.67 -14.04 10.16
CA GLY A 40 4.01 -13.90 11.46
C GLY A 40 3.01 -12.75 11.57
N PHE A 41 2.61 -12.14 10.44
CA PHE A 41 1.48 -11.21 10.45
C PHE A 41 0.17 -12.00 10.60
N ALA A 42 -0.62 -11.63 11.61
CA ALA A 42 -1.93 -12.26 11.80
C ALA A 42 -2.86 -11.92 10.63
N THR A 43 -3.63 -12.90 10.14
CA THR A 43 -4.55 -12.71 9.03
C THR A 43 -5.62 -11.64 9.29
N ASP A 44 -5.99 -11.43 10.55
CA ASP A 44 -6.87 -10.33 11.00
C ASP A 44 -6.28 -8.93 10.74
N LYS A 45 -4.96 -8.84 10.61
CA LYS A 45 -4.22 -7.61 10.32
C LYS A 45 -3.94 -7.39 8.85
N ILE A 46 -4.42 -8.30 7.99
CA ILE A 46 -4.24 -8.26 6.54
C ILE A 46 -5.61 -8.17 5.89
N VAL A 47 -5.95 -6.99 5.39
CA VAL A 47 -7.21 -6.74 4.68
C VAL A 47 -6.93 -6.68 3.19
N ARG A 48 -7.73 -7.41 2.41
CA ARG A 48 -7.63 -7.48 0.95
C ARG A 48 -8.78 -6.67 0.38
N PHE A 49 -8.49 -5.85 -0.61
CA PHE A 49 -9.49 -5.07 -1.32
C PHE A 49 -9.41 -5.40 -2.80
N SER A 50 -10.55 -5.76 -3.35
CA SER A 50 -10.74 -5.90 -4.79
C SER A 50 -10.70 -4.51 -5.46
N PRO A 51 -10.37 -4.41 -6.75
CA PRO A 51 -10.43 -3.14 -7.49
C PRO A 51 -11.79 -2.44 -7.37
N ALA A 52 -12.89 -3.21 -7.43
CA ALA A 52 -14.25 -2.65 -7.29
C ALA A 52 -14.51 -2.06 -5.89
N GLU A 53 -13.99 -2.71 -4.84
CA GLU A 53 -14.13 -2.26 -3.45
C GLU A 53 -13.29 -1.01 -3.21
N MET A 54 -12.04 -1.00 -3.68
CA MET A 54 -11.16 0.17 -3.56
C MET A 54 -11.72 1.37 -4.31
N LYS A 55 -12.31 1.15 -5.50
CA LYS A 55 -12.96 2.21 -6.26
C LYS A 55 -14.15 2.79 -5.48
N ALA A 56 -15.05 1.94 -5.00
CA ALA A 56 -16.21 2.38 -4.23
C ALA A 56 -15.79 3.15 -2.97
N GLN A 57 -14.78 2.66 -2.26
CA GLN A 57 -14.23 3.34 -1.08
C GLN A 57 -13.61 4.70 -1.45
N ALA A 58 -12.81 4.77 -2.51
CA ALA A 58 -12.21 6.02 -2.97
C ALA A 58 -13.26 7.05 -3.41
N GLU A 59 -14.35 6.63 -4.05
CA GLU A 59 -15.47 7.51 -4.40
C GLU A 59 -16.19 8.04 -3.15
N LEU A 60 -16.39 7.19 -2.12
CA LEU A 60 -16.94 7.61 -0.82
C LEU A 60 -16.02 8.59 -0.09
N ASP A 61 -14.70 8.34 -0.06
CA ASP A 61 -13.73 9.24 0.56
C ASP A 61 -13.66 10.60 -0.17
N LEU A 62 -13.78 10.62 -1.50
CA LEU A 62 -13.87 11.86 -2.27
C LEU A 62 -15.16 12.64 -2.03
N ASP A 63 -16.29 11.94 -1.86
CA ASP A 63 -17.59 12.56 -1.55
C ASP A 63 -17.65 13.12 -0.13
N ARG A 64 -17.00 12.42 0.83
CA ARG A 64 -16.92 12.84 2.25
C ARG A 64 -15.84 13.90 2.50
N ALA A 65 -14.88 14.06 1.60
CA ALA A 65 -13.85 15.09 1.71
C ALA A 65 -14.50 16.49 1.76
N SER A 66 -14.26 17.23 2.84
CA SER A 66 -14.72 18.62 2.92
C SER A 66 -14.09 19.45 1.79
N PRO A 67 -14.77 20.48 1.26
CA PRO A 67 -14.25 21.30 0.17
C PRO A 67 -12.92 22.01 0.46
N LEU A 68 -12.56 22.14 1.74
CA LEU A 68 -11.26 22.64 2.19
C LEU A 68 -10.12 21.60 2.09
N ALA A 69 -10.44 20.30 2.05
CA ALA A 69 -9.50 19.19 1.90
C ALA A 69 -9.21 18.85 0.42
N GLU A 70 -9.99 19.38 -0.53
CA GLU A 70 -9.85 19.15 -1.99
C GLU A 70 -8.46 19.49 -2.55
N LEU A 71 -7.69 20.34 -1.85
CA LEU A 71 -6.33 20.75 -2.21
C LEU A 71 -5.23 19.94 -1.50
N GLY A 72 -5.60 18.99 -0.62
CA GLY A 72 -4.69 18.22 0.20
C GLY A 72 -3.93 17.12 -0.56
N TYR A 73 -2.75 16.76 -0.04
CA TYR A 73 -1.97 15.61 -0.51
C TYR A 73 -2.78 14.29 -0.43
N GLU A 74 -3.69 14.19 0.55
CA GLU A 74 -4.57 13.04 0.76
C GLU A 74 -5.57 12.84 -0.39
N VAL A 75 -6.18 13.90 -0.92
CA VAL A 75 -7.11 13.80 -2.06
C VAL A 75 -6.40 13.35 -3.34
N LYS A 76 -5.14 13.75 -3.53
CA LYS A 76 -4.31 13.23 -4.64
C LYS A 76 -4.07 11.74 -4.48
N LEU A 77 -3.87 11.28 -3.25
CA LEU A 77 -3.67 9.87 -2.95
C LEU A 77 -4.94 9.06 -3.24
N VAL A 78 -6.11 9.52 -2.79
CA VAL A 78 -7.40 8.84 -3.05
C VAL A 78 -7.68 8.76 -4.55
N ARG A 79 -7.38 9.82 -5.32
CA ARG A 79 -7.46 9.78 -6.79
C ARG A 79 -6.50 8.75 -7.39
N ALA A 80 -5.25 8.71 -6.93
CA ALA A 80 -4.28 7.72 -7.42
C ALA A 80 -4.73 6.28 -7.15
N HIS A 81 -5.31 6.00 -5.98
CA HIS A 81 -5.89 4.69 -5.68
C HIS A 81 -7.07 4.38 -6.60
N ARG A 82 -7.96 5.35 -6.86
CA ARG A 82 -9.06 5.18 -7.81
C ARG A 82 -8.54 4.86 -9.21
N GLU A 83 -7.55 5.59 -9.70
CA GLU A 83 -6.97 5.37 -11.04
C GLU A 83 -6.35 3.97 -11.17
N LEU A 84 -5.66 3.49 -10.13
CA LEU A 84 -5.13 2.12 -10.09
C LEU A 84 -6.25 1.08 -10.01
N ALA A 85 -7.28 1.32 -9.21
CA ALA A 85 -8.45 0.45 -9.12
C ALA A 85 -9.20 0.36 -10.46
N GLU A 86 -9.32 1.46 -11.21
CA GLU A 86 -9.90 1.50 -12.55
C GLU A 86 -9.07 0.72 -13.58
N LYS A 87 -7.76 0.60 -13.37
CA LYS A 87 -6.87 -0.27 -14.15
C LYS A 87 -6.95 -1.75 -13.74
N GLY A 88 -7.70 -2.09 -12.69
CA GLY A 88 -7.87 -3.47 -12.21
C GLY A 88 -6.88 -3.89 -11.12
N TYR A 89 -6.15 -2.96 -10.52
CA TYR A 89 -5.19 -3.26 -9.46
C TYR A 89 -5.90 -3.77 -8.20
N SER A 90 -5.26 -4.71 -7.51
CA SER A 90 -5.70 -5.24 -6.22
C SER A 90 -4.92 -4.57 -5.10
N PHE A 91 -5.56 -4.34 -3.95
CA PHE A 91 -4.93 -3.62 -2.85
C PHE A 91 -4.85 -4.50 -1.61
N LEU A 92 -3.74 -4.36 -0.89
CA LEU A 92 -3.49 -5.02 0.37
C LEU A 92 -3.23 -3.98 1.45
N MET A 93 -3.96 -4.05 2.55
CA MET A 93 -3.76 -3.21 3.71
C MET A 93 -3.26 -4.06 4.86
N VAL A 94 -2.14 -3.66 5.46
CA VAL A 94 -1.48 -4.42 6.52
C VAL A 94 -1.22 -3.51 7.71
N HIS A 95 -1.64 -3.93 8.90
CA HIS A 95 -1.30 -3.21 10.13
C HIS A 95 0.18 -3.44 10.50
N ALA A 96 0.99 -2.41 10.37
CA ALA A 96 2.44 -2.45 10.62
C ALA A 96 2.90 -1.22 11.43
N PRO A 97 2.49 -1.10 12.71
CA PRO A 97 2.79 0.07 13.54
C PRO A 97 4.29 0.20 13.87
N LYS A 98 5.04 -0.91 13.83
CA LYS A 98 6.48 -0.95 14.12
C LYS A 98 7.31 -0.76 12.85
N GLY A 99 8.47 -0.10 12.97
CA GLY A 99 9.39 0.15 11.86
C GLY A 99 9.87 -1.14 11.18
N GLU A 100 10.23 -2.17 11.94
CA GLU A 100 10.64 -3.48 11.39
C GLU A 100 9.53 -4.14 10.58
N GLN A 101 8.28 -4.06 11.06
CA GLN A 101 7.12 -4.59 10.33
C GLN A 101 6.86 -3.79 9.05
N THR A 102 7.03 -2.47 9.08
CA THR A 102 6.93 -1.63 7.89
C THR A 102 7.94 -2.05 6.82
N GLN A 103 9.19 -2.27 7.21
CA GLN A 103 10.25 -2.68 6.29
C GLN A 103 9.94 -4.04 5.67
N LEU A 104 9.52 -5.00 6.49
CA LEU A 104 9.10 -6.31 5.99
C LEU A 104 7.97 -6.19 4.96
N VAL A 105 6.91 -5.42 5.25
CA VAL A 105 5.81 -5.21 4.29
C VAL A 105 6.30 -4.56 2.99
N ALA A 106 7.23 -3.60 3.07
CA ALA A 106 7.81 -2.97 1.89
C ALA A 106 8.63 -3.97 1.05
N GLU A 107 9.45 -4.80 1.70
CA GLU A 107 10.21 -5.86 1.04
C GLU A 107 9.31 -6.87 0.34
N VAL A 108 8.26 -7.35 1.03
CA VAL A 108 7.28 -8.27 0.43
C VAL A 108 6.59 -7.58 -0.74
N ALA A 109 6.05 -6.37 -0.55
CA ALA A 109 5.37 -5.64 -1.61
C ALA A 109 6.25 -5.48 -2.87
N SER A 110 7.53 -5.11 -2.69
CA SER A 110 8.48 -5.00 -3.80
C SER A 110 8.74 -6.33 -4.50
N ARG A 111 8.90 -7.44 -3.76
CA ARG A 111 9.12 -8.79 -4.33
C ARG A 111 7.94 -9.30 -5.15
N PHE A 112 6.73 -8.89 -4.80
CA PHE A 112 5.49 -9.26 -5.48
C PHE A 112 5.04 -8.19 -6.49
N HIS A 113 5.96 -7.38 -7.02
CA HIS A 113 5.69 -6.38 -8.06
C HIS A 113 4.61 -5.36 -7.68
N ALA A 114 4.53 -4.97 -6.41
CA ALA A 114 3.67 -3.86 -6.02
C ALA A 114 4.14 -2.60 -6.77
N GLU A 115 3.17 -1.90 -7.36
CA GLU A 115 3.41 -0.62 -8.02
C GLU A 115 3.65 0.49 -6.98
N ARG A 116 2.93 0.42 -5.85
CA ARG A 116 3.06 1.37 -4.74
C ARG A 116 2.89 0.65 -3.41
N ALA A 117 3.57 1.16 -2.39
CA ALA A 117 3.40 0.79 -1.00
C ALA A 117 3.53 2.07 -0.17
N GLN A 118 2.49 2.38 0.60
CA GLN A 118 2.34 3.66 1.29
C GLN A 118 2.03 3.41 2.76
N LYS A 119 2.86 3.94 3.65
CA LYS A 119 2.62 3.89 5.09
C LYS A 119 1.86 5.12 5.54
N TYR A 120 0.72 4.91 6.16
CA TYR A 120 -0.08 5.95 6.79
C TYR A 120 0.45 6.17 8.21
N GLY A 121 1.30 7.18 8.37
CA GLY A 121 1.80 7.63 9.67
C GLY A 121 0.84 8.58 10.37
N ASN A 122 1.20 8.98 11.59
CA ASN A 122 0.39 9.93 12.38
C ASN A 122 0.51 11.38 11.88
N PHE A 123 1.53 11.67 11.06
CA PHE A 123 1.84 13.04 10.60
C PHE A 123 2.01 13.14 9.08
N ALA A 124 2.35 12.04 8.42
CA ALA A 124 2.62 12.00 7.00
C ALA A 124 2.34 10.61 6.43
N ILE A 125 2.12 10.56 5.12
CA ILE A 125 2.04 9.32 4.36
C ILE A 125 3.38 9.15 3.66
N GLU A 126 4.05 8.03 3.91
CA GLU A 126 5.39 7.74 3.40
C GLU A 126 5.32 6.71 2.29
N GLU A 127 5.95 6.98 1.15
CA GLU A 127 6.09 6.00 0.08
C GLU A 127 7.28 5.07 0.39
N LEU A 128 6.99 3.78 0.54
CA LEU A 128 7.94 2.77 1.00
C LEU A 128 8.70 2.10 -0.14
N ILE A 129 8.12 2.07 -1.33
CA ILE A 129 8.76 1.55 -2.53
C ILE A 129 8.79 2.66 -3.57
N THR A 130 9.95 2.83 -4.21
CA THR A 130 10.03 3.65 -5.41
C THR A 130 9.48 2.80 -6.55
N PRO A 131 8.55 3.31 -7.38
CA PRO A 131 8.16 2.57 -8.58
C PRO A 131 9.44 2.26 -9.35
N VAL A 132 9.61 1.00 -9.72
CA VAL A 132 10.69 0.59 -10.61
C VAL A 132 10.44 1.31 -11.94
N ALA A 133 11.02 2.50 -12.11
CA ALA A 133 11.46 2.88 -13.44
C ALA A 133 12.35 1.71 -13.87
N GLU A 134 11.95 1.02 -14.94
CA GLU A 134 12.68 -0.10 -15.50
C GLU A 134 14.12 0.33 -15.80
N GLU A 135 15.01 0.24 -14.81
CA GLU A 135 16.45 0.42 -14.98
C GLU A 135 17.12 -0.90 -14.66
N ASP A 136 17.14 -1.70 -15.74
CA ASP A 136 18.22 -2.58 -16.15
C ASP A 136 18.83 -3.49 -15.08
N HIS A 137 18.25 -4.68 -15.02
CA HIS A 137 18.88 -5.84 -14.41
C HIS A 137 20.04 -6.32 -15.29
N VAL A 138 21.27 -5.83 -15.08
CA VAL A 138 22.46 -6.66 -15.33
C VAL A 138 23.59 -6.40 -14.32
N VAL A 139 23.58 -7.23 -13.28
CA VAL A 139 24.75 -7.56 -12.47
C VAL A 139 25.77 -8.31 -13.34
N GLY A 140 26.67 -7.56 -13.97
CA GLY A 140 27.85 -8.10 -14.64
C GLY A 140 29.09 -7.88 -13.78
N THR A 141 29.36 -8.79 -12.84
CA THR A 141 30.61 -8.83 -12.06
C THR A 141 31.82 -8.86 -13.01
N PRO A 142 32.76 -7.89 -13.00
CA PRO A 142 34.03 -8.11 -13.68
C PRO A 142 34.85 -9.09 -12.85
N ALA A 143 34.79 -10.36 -13.25
CA ALA A 143 35.68 -11.40 -12.78
C ALA A 143 37.14 -11.01 -13.12
N LYS A 144 37.93 -10.98 -12.05
CA LYS A 144 39.38 -10.77 -12.01
C LYS A 144 40.11 -11.65 -13.05
N GLY A 145 40.52 -11.03 -14.16
CA GLY A 145 41.46 -11.59 -15.13
C GLY A 145 42.89 -11.46 -14.62
N ARG A 146 43.60 -12.58 -14.65
CA ARG A 146 44.93 -12.85 -14.11
C ARG A 146 45.92 -12.94 -15.28
N ALA A 147 47.06 -12.25 -15.20
CA ALA A 147 48.39 -12.66 -15.68
C ALA A 147 49.32 -11.45 -15.72
#